data_AF-A0A0V1J5G1-F1
#
_entry.id   AF-A0A0V1J5G1-F1
#
_cell.length_a   1.000
_cell.length_b   1.000
_cell.length_c   1.000
_cell.angle_alpha   90.00
_cell.angle_beta   90.00
_cell.angle_gamma   90.00
#
_symmetry.space_group_name_H-M   'P 1'
#
loop_
_entity.id
_entity.type
_entity.pdbx_description
1 polymer ?
#
loop_
_entity_poly.entity_id
_entity_poly.type
_entity_poly.pdbx_seq_one_letter_code
_entity_poly.pdbx_strand_id
1 'polypeptide(L)'
;MRVVTFNQWCTDIFQIKREISKRKRPFAAYFRNEKGLCDIEILPKYAAIYVSTHAQQLNDTRKKLVKFRHYLQRKTNVVGFVIIKRSDGDAENFQLIQKLCSVDMDIKVFPISHAEDVVNLIVELVGHKIELLLNQYWRCLFIFISLISTGLQCIHGDEKFTAYHQNIPSQSEIIKAVTRLPKVGKVKALALMERFGSIARLSNASVAEIAEIIGHSSAKKLKKFFMRSNYTTERNR
;
A
#
# COMPACT_ATOMS: atom_id res chain seq x y z
N MET A 1 -17.82 20.12 -5.51
CA MET A 1 -17.80 18.84 -6.26
C MET A 1 -16.35 18.48 -6.55
N ARG A 2 -15.89 17.26 -6.26
CA ARG A 2 -14.50 16.85 -6.54
C ARG A 2 -14.31 16.53 -8.01
N VAL A 3 -13.15 16.86 -8.54
CA VAL A 3 -12.78 16.64 -9.94
C VAL A 3 -11.79 15.50 -10.03
N VAL A 4 -12.10 14.52 -10.87
CA VAL A 4 -11.21 13.42 -11.22
C VAL A 4 -10.87 13.52 -12.70
N THR A 5 -9.58 13.63 -12.99
CA THR A 5 -9.07 13.68 -14.35
C THR A 5 -8.48 12.33 -14.72
N PHE A 6 -8.81 11.84 -15.91
CA PHE A 6 -8.32 10.60 -16.48
C PHE A 6 -7.55 10.89 -17.76
N ASN A 7 -6.41 10.26 -17.94
CA ASN A 7 -5.62 10.31 -19.16
C ASN A 7 -6.24 9.35 -20.21
N GLN A 8 -6.50 9.84 -21.43
CA GLN A 8 -7.05 9.03 -22.51
C GLN A 8 -6.11 7.91 -22.98
N TRP A 9 -4.83 7.97 -22.62
CA TRP A 9 -3.83 6.95 -22.92
C TRP A 9 -3.72 5.85 -21.84
N CYS A 10 -4.61 5.86 -20.83
CA CYS A 10 -4.69 4.81 -19.82
C CYS A 10 -5.18 3.48 -20.44
N THR A 11 -4.49 2.37 -20.16
CA THR A 11 -4.71 1.06 -20.80
C THR A 11 -6.17 0.59 -20.78
N ASP A 12 -6.88 0.84 -19.68
CA ASP A 12 -8.27 0.38 -19.47
C ASP A 12 -9.31 1.52 -19.56
N ILE A 13 -8.94 2.65 -20.18
CA ILE A 13 -9.77 3.85 -20.15
C ILE A 13 -11.19 3.64 -20.69
N PHE A 14 -11.37 2.79 -21.69
CA PHE A 14 -12.69 2.50 -22.27
C PHE A 14 -13.60 1.79 -21.26
N GLN A 15 -13.06 0.82 -20.54
CA GLN A 15 -13.81 0.08 -19.52
C GLN A 15 -14.12 1.00 -18.33
N ILE A 16 -13.15 1.79 -17.89
CA ILE A 16 -13.32 2.78 -16.82
C ILE A 16 -14.40 3.81 -17.19
N LYS A 17 -14.35 4.36 -18.41
CA LYS A 17 -15.38 5.27 -18.96
C LYS A 17 -16.77 4.63 -18.89
N ARG A 18 -16.89 3.38 -19.32
CA ARG A 18 -18.16 2.64 -19.29
C ARG A 18 -18.71 2.51 -17.87
N GLU A 19 -17.88 2.13 -16.90
CA GLU A 19 -18.32 1.99 -15.51
C GLU A 19 -18.66 3.35 -14.86
N ILE A 20 -17.94 4.41 -15.20
CA ILE A 20 -18.22 5.79 -14.77
C ILE A 20 -19.60 6.28 -15.27
N SER A 21 -20.03 5.85 -16.46
CA SER A 21 -21.31 6.25 -17.06
C SER A 21 -22.52 5.52 -16.46
N LYS A 22 -22.33 4.31 -15.90
CA LYS A 22 -23.42 3.50 -15.35
C LYS A 22 -23.97 4.00 -14.01
N ARG A 23 -23.21 4.82 -13.28
CA ARG A 23 -23.49 5.15 -11.87
C ARG A 23 -23.57 6.64 -11.64
N LYS A 24 -24.50 7.06 -10.77
CA LYS A 24 -24.44 8.40 -10.17
C LYS A 24 -23.19 8.46 -9.30
N ARG A 25 -22.33 9.45 -9.55
CA ARG A 25 -20.99 9.55 -8.96
C ARG A 25 -20.86 10.80 -8.09
N PRO A 26 -20.06 10.76 -7.01
CA PRO A 26 -19.81 11.91 -6.16
C PRO A 26 -18.72 12.86 -6.72
N PHE A 27 -18.31 12.67 -7.97
CA PHE A 27 -17.25 13.45 -8.62
C PHE A 27 -17.56 13.75 -10.09
N ALA A 28 -17.00 14.85 -10.59
CA ALA A 28 -16.96 15.14 -12.03
C ALA A 28 -15.74 14.47 -12.67
N ALA A 29 -15.96 13.77 -13.79
CA ALA A 29 -14.91 13.07 -14.53
C ALA A 29 -14.50 13.89 -15.76
N TYR A 30 -13.21 14.14 -15.93
CA TYR A 30 -12.64 14.83 -17.09
C TYR A 30 -11.63 13.92 -17.78
N PHE A 31 -11.58 13.96 -19.11
CA PHE A 31 -10.70 13.10 -19.91
C PHE A 31 -9.71 13.95 -20.68
N ARG A 32 -8.42 13.86 -20.33
CA ARG A 32 -7.33 14.63 -20.93
C ARG A 32 -6.69 13.84 -22.08
N ASN A 33 -6.58 14.47 -23.25
CA ASN A 33 -5.96 13.88 -24.44
C ASN A 33 -4.43 13.98 -24.47
N GLU A 34 -3.84 14.77 -23.58
CA GLU A 34 -2.40 14.94 -23.48
C GLU A 34 -1.76 13.79 -22.73
N LYS A 35 -0.56 13.38 -23.17
CA LYS A 35 0.27 12.41 -22.42
C LYS A 35 0.71 13.05 -21.10
N GLY A 36 0.05 12.68 -20.01
CA GLY A 36 0.43 13.06 -18.65
C GLY A 36 1.45 12.10 -18.00
N LEU A 37 2.02 12.54 -16.88
CA LEU A 37 2.90 11.72 -16.01
C LEU A 37 2.12 10.75 -15.11
N CYS A 38 0.80 10.90 -15.04
CA CYS A 38 -0.12 10.03 -14.32
C CYS A 38 -1.37 9.75 -15.17
N ASP A 39 -2.04 8.64 -14.88
CA ASP A 39 -3.24 8.21 -15.59
C ASP A 39 -4.52 8.74 -14.94
N ILE A 40 -4.50 8.95 -13.62
CA ILE A 40 -5.65 9.42 -12.85
C ILE A 40 -5.18 10.49 -11.86
N GLU A 41 -5.85 11.63 -11.82
CA GLU A 41 -5.62 12.69 -10.83
C GLU A 41 -6.92 12.99 -10.08
N ILE A 42 -6.89 12.90 -8.76
CA ILE A 42 -7.97 13.35 -7.88
C ILE A 42 -7.46 14.60 -7.18
N LEU A 43 -7.70 15.75 -7.81
CA LEU A 43 -7.12 17.01 -7.37
C LEU A 43 -7.70 17.46 -6.01
N PRO A 44 -6.88 18.13 -5.17
CA PRO A 44 -5.45 18.42 -5.37
C PRO A 44 -4.49 17.34 -4.82
N LYS A 45 -5.02 16.24 -4.26
CA LYS A 45 -4.31 15.42 -3.28
C LYS A 45 -3.78 14.09 -3.80
N TYR A 46 -4.43 13.46 -4.77
CA TYR A 46 -4.04 12.12 -5.20
C TYR A 46 -3.69 12.05 -6.68
N ALA A 47 -2.69 11.24 -7.00
CA ALA A 47 -2.34 10.87 -8.36
C ALA A 47 -2.11 9.36 -8.45
N ALA A 48 -2.46 8.77 -9.58
CA ALA A 48 -2.27 7.35 -9.81
C ALA A 48 -1.80 7.05 -11.23
N ILE A 49 -1.04 5.97 -11.35
CA ILE A 49 -0.80 5.31 -12.63
C ILE A 49 -1.47 3.96 -12.66
N TYR A 50 -1.98 3.61 -13.83
CA TYR A 50 -2.60 2.34 -14.15
C TYR A 50 -1.59 1.49 -14.92
N VAL A 51 -1.39 0.27 -14.44
CA VAL A 51 -0.42 -0.68 -14.98
C VAL A 51 -1.12 -2.01 -15.24
N SER A 52 -0.87 -2.59 -16.41
CA SER A 52 -1.23 -3.96 -16.72
C SER A 52 -0.02 -4.88 -16.52
N THR A 53 -0.28 -6.10 -16.10
CA THR A 53 0.69 -7.18 -15.85
C THR A 53 1.15 -7.93 -17.10
N HIS A 54 0.70 -7.54 -18.29
CA HIS A 54 1.13 -8.18 -19.53
C HIS A 54 2.64 -8.01 -19.77
N ALA A 55 3.34 -9.14 -20.02
CA ALA A 55 4.80 -9.21 -20.07
C ALA A 55 5.45 -8.23 -21.06
N GLN A 56 4.81 -8.01 -22.22
CA GLN A 56 5.30 -7.10 -23.27
C GLN A 56 5.39 -5.64 -22.80
N GLN A 57 4.68 -5.25 -21.74
CA GLN A 57 4.62 -3.87 -21.25
C GLN A 57 5.54 -3.61 -20.04
N LEU A 58 6.31 -4.59 -19.56
CA LEU A 58 7.09 -4.49 -18.33
C LEU A 58 8.17 -3.39 -18.37
N ASN A 59 8.90 -3.27 -19.49
CA ASN A 59 9.96 -2.26 -19.63
C ASN A 59 9.39 -0.84 -19.70
N ASP A 60 8.28 -0.65 -20.40
CA ASP A 60 7.61 0.65 -20.47
C ASP A 60 6.93 1.01 -19.15
N THR A 61 6.38 0.02 -18.46
CA THR A 61 5.87 0.13 -17.08
C THR A 61 6.96 0.62 -16.14
N ARG A 62 8.16 0.03 -16.18
CA ARG A 62 9.31 0.49 -15.37
C ARG A 62 9.66 1.95 -15.66
N LYS A 63 9.76 2.33 -16.94
CA LYS A 63 10.04 3.73 -17.33
C LYS A 63 8.95 4.69 -16.83
N LYS A 64 7.67 4.31 -16.95
CA LYS A 64 6.52 5.08 -16.48
C LYS A 64 6.54 5.24 -14.96
N LEU A 65 6.81 4.17 -14.22
CA LEU A 65 6.93 4.16 -12.77
C LEU A 65 8.07 5.05 -12.26
N VAL A 66 9.24 4.99 -12.88
CA VAL A 66 10.37 5.86 -12.53
C VAL A 66 10.00 7.33 -12.73
N LYS A 67 9.39 7.69 -13.88
CA LYS A 67 8.93 9.06 -14.13
C LYS A 67 7.88 9.50 -13.11
N PHE A 68 6.95 8.61 -12.75
CA PHE A 68 5.92 8.88 -11.75
C PHE A 68 6.51 9.09 -10.36
N ARG A 69 7.50 8.28 -9.94
CA ARG A 69 8.22 8.49 -8.67
C ARG A 69 8.85 9.87 -8.59
N HIS A 70 9.56 10.28 -9.65
CA HIS A 70 10.17 11.60 -9.73
C HIS A 70 9.14 12.74 -9.73
N TYR A 71 7.94 12.50 -10.27
CA TYR A 71 6.83 13.45 -10.18
C TYR A 71 6.34 13.61 -8.73
N LEU A 72 6.15 12.50 -8.00
CA LEU A 72 5.73 12.53 -6.59
C LEU A 72 6.74 13.22 -5.68
N GLN A 73 8.04 13.00 -5.91
CA GLN A 73 9.10 13.65 -5.13
C GLN A 73 9.10 15.17 -5.28
N ARG A 74 8.66 15.71 -6.43
CA ARG A 74 8.57 17.15 -6.67
C ARG A 74 7.27 17.77 -6.15
N LYS A 75 6.20 16.98 -6.01
CA LYS A 75 4.91 17.44 -5.50
C LYS A 75 4.69 17.02 -4.05
N THR A 76 5.09 17.87 -3.12
CA THR A 76 5.05 17.62 -1.66
C THR A 76 3.65 17.34 -1.11
N ASN A 77 2.59 17.80 -1.77
CA ASN A 77 1.21 17.65 -1.32
C ASN A 77 0.40 16.59 -2.09
N VAL A 78 1.06 15.77 -2.90
CA VAL A 78 0.40 14.71 -3.68
C VAL A 78 0.78 13.33 -3.14
N VAL A 79 -0.24 12.55 -2.80
CA VAL A 79 -0.11 11.14 -2.46
C VAL A 79 -0.26 10.31 -3.74
N GLY A 80 0.81 9.63 -4.11
CA GLY A 80 0.84 8.77 -5.30
C GLY A 80 0.61 7.29 -4.98
N PHE A 81 -0.09 6.61 -5.87
CA PHE A 81 -0.24 5.15 -5.83
C PHE A 81 -0.29 4.53 -7.23
N VAL A 82 -0.15 3.22 -7.31
CA VAL A 82 -0.19 2.43 -8.55
C VAL A 82 -1.38 1.51 -8.50
N ILE A 83 -2.18 1.48 -9.56
CA ILE A 83 -3.25 0.51 -9.74
C ILE A 83 -2.73 -0.58 -10.67
N ILE A 84 -2.75 -1.83 -10.23
CA ILE A 84 -2.24 -2.97 -11.01
C ILE A 84 -3.44 -3.84 -11.41
N LYS A 85 -3.69 -3.94 -12.72
CA LYS A 85 -4.67 -4.88 -13.28
C LYS A 85 -4.11 -6.29 -13.22
N ARG A 86 -4.80 -7.16 -12.49
CA ARG A 86 -4.54 -8.60 -12.48
C ARG A 86 -5.21 -9.27 -13.69
N SER A 87 -4.50 -10.20 -14.29
CA SER A 87 -4.90 -11.04 -15.40
C SER A 87 -4.76 -12.50 -14.98
N ASP A 88 -5.54 -13.41 -15.54
CA ASP A 88 -5.37 -14.82 -15.21
C ASP A 88 -4.01 -15.34 -15.67
N GLY A 89 -3.32 -16.09 -14.81
CA GLY A 89 -2.01 -16.69 -15.11
C GLY A 89 -0.80 -15.74 -15.02
N ASP A 90 -0.95 -14.51 -14.50
CA ASP A 90 0.10 -13.49 -14.48
C ASP A 90 0.81 -13.31 -13.11
N ALA A 91 0.61 -14.25 -12.19
CA ALA A 91 0.94 -14.06 -10.77
C ALA A 91 2.40 -13.65 -10.54
N GLU A 92 3.33 -14.19 -11.32
CA GLU A 92 4.75 -13.83 -11.26
C GLU A 92 4.99 -12.36 -11.68
N ASN A 93 4.41 -11.92 -12.80
CA ASN A 93 4.52 -10.54 -13.26
C ASN A 93 3.87 -9.57 -12.26
N PHE A 94 2.72 -9.94 -11.69
CA PHE A 94 2.08 -9.18 -10.64
C PHE A 94 3.03 -9.01 -9.44
N GLN A 95 3.61 -10.10 -8.92
CA GLN A 95 4.54 -10.04 -7.79
C GLN A 95 5.77 -9.19 -8.09
N LEU A 96 6.33 -9.29 -9.30
CA LEU A 96 7.49 -8.49 -9.72
C LEU A 96 7.16 -6.99 -9.76
N ILE A 97 6.05 -6.59 -10.38
CA ILE A 97 5.60 -5.19 -10.43
C ILE A 97 5.26 -4.70 -9.02
N GLN A 98 4.59 -5.53 -8.22
CA GLN A 98 4.18 -5.19 -6.88
C GLN A 98 5.38 -4.92 -5.96
N LYS A 99 6.39 -5.78 -6.03
CA LYS A 99 7.66 -5.62 -5.31
C LYS A 99 8.38 -4.36 -5.75
N LEU A 100 8.52 -4.15 -7.06
CA LEU A 100 9.14 -2.96 -7.62
C LEU A 100 8.47 -1.68 -7.09
N CYS A 101 7.14 -1.62 -7.10
CA CYS A 101 6.39 -0.46 -6.62
C CYS A 101 6.52 -0.25 -5.11
N SER A 102 6.20 -1.27 -4.32
CA SER A 102 6.03 -1.13 -2.88
C SER A 102 7.37 -1.09 -2.15
N VAL A 103 8.32 -1.93 -2.58
CA VAL A 103 9.63 -2.08 -1.93
C VAL A 103 10.64 -1.13 -2.54
N ASP A 104 10.88 -1.23 -3.84
CA ASP A 104 11.99 -0.49 -4.47
C ASP A 104 11.63 0.99 -4.67
N MET A 105 10.36 1.28 -4.97
CA MET A 105 9.87 2.63 -5.24
C MET A 105 9.18 3.33 -4.08
N ASP A 106 8.84 2.60 -3.02
CA ASP A 106 8.07 3.12 -1.89
C ASP A 106 6.75 3.79 -2.32
N ILE A 107 6.08 3.20 -3.31
CA ILE A 107 4.79 3.65 -3.84
C ILE A 107 3.74 2.59 -3.52
N LYS A 108 2.63 3.03 -2.93
CA LYS A 108 1.51 2.15 -2.61
C LYS A 108 0.88 1.55 -3.87
N VAL A 109 0.47 0.29 -3.79
CA VAL A 109 -0.17 -0.44 -4.88
C VAL A 109 -1.63 -0.79 -4.52
N PHE A 110 -2.47 -0.92 -5.53
CA PHE A 110 -3.85 -1.42 -5.45
C PHE A 110 -4.06 -2.47 -6.55
N PRO A 111 -4.09 -3.77 -6.21
CA PRO A 111 -4.47 -4.81 -7.15
C PRO A 111 -5.96 -4.71 -7.44
N ILE A 112 -6.31 -4.84 -8.72
CA ILE A 112 -7.70 -4.86 -9.17
C ILE A 112 -7.88 -5.94 -10.23
N SER A 113 -9.08 -6.50 -10.33
CA SER A 113 -9.41 -7.46 -11.38
C SER A 113 -10.31 -6.84 -12.44
N HIS A 114 -11.12 -5.85 -12.06
CA HIS A 114 -12.12 -5.25 -12.94
C HIS A 114 -12.07 -3.72 -12.92
N ALA A 115 -12.49 -3.10 -14.01
CA ALA A 115 -12.57 -1.64 -14.12
C ALA A 115 -13.56 -1.03 -13.09
N GLU A 116 -14.53 -1.81 -12.62
CA GLU A 116 -15.43 -1.39 -11.54
C GLU A 116 -14.66 -1.07 -10.25
N ASP A 117 -13.66 -1.89 -9.90
CA ASP A 117 -12.86 -1.73 -8.69
C ASP A 117 -12.12 -0.38 -8.69
N VAL A 118 -11.68 0.08 -9.87
CA VAL A 118 -11.09 1.42 -10.06
C VAL A 118 -12.07 2.51 -9.66
N VAL A 119 -13.32 2.40 -10.15
CA VAL A 119 -14.34 3.41 -9.87
C VAL A 119 -14.71 3.42 -8.39
N ASN A 120 -14.85 2.24 -7.78
CA ASN A 120 -15.12 2.11 -6.35
C ASN A 120 -13.97 2.71 -5.51
N LEU A 121 -12.71 2.41 -5.85
CA LEU A 121 -11.54 2.99 -5.21
C LEU A 121 -11.54 4.53 -5.30
N ILE A 122 -11.85 5.08 -6.47
CA ILE A 122 -11.94 6.54 -6.67
C ILE A 122 -13.08 7.15 -5.85
N VAL A 123 -14.25 6.51 -5.80
CA VAL A 123 -15.38 6.95 -4.97
C VAL A 123 -14.98 7.02 -3.50
N GLU A 124 -14.27 6.01 -3.00
CA GLU A 124 -13.80 5.96 -1.62
C GLU A 124 -12.74 7.03 -1.31
N LEU A 125 -11.81 7.29 -2.25
CA LEU A 125 -10.79 8.35 -2.14
C LEU A 125 -11.44 9.74 -2.15
N VAL A 126 -12.39 9.96 -3.06
CA VAL A 126 -13.19 11.19 -3.15
C VAL A 126 -13.97 11.41 -1.86
N GLY A 127 -14.51 10.36 -1.25
CA GLY A 127 -15.21 10.41 0.04
C GLY A 127 -14.32 10.55 1.27
N HIS A 128 -12.98 10.57 1.13
CA HIS A 128 -12.00 10.46 2.23
C HIS A 128 -12.12 9.20 3.09
N LYS A 129 -12.92 8.21 2.70
CA LYS A 129 -13.06 6.95 3.45
C LYS A 129 -11.74 6.18 3.48
N ILE A 130 -10.93 6.30 2.43
CA ILE A 130 -9.59 5.72 2.40
C ILE A 130 -8.60 6.47 3.27
N GLU A 131 -8.81 7.75 3.63
CA GLU A 131 -7.94 8.40 4.62
C GLU A 131 -8.19 7.82 6.03
N LEU A 132 -9.42 7.38 6.30
CA LEU A 132 -9.75 6.56 7.46
C LEU A 132 -9.17 5.15 7.33
N LEU A 133 -9.28 4.46 6.18
CA LEU A 133 -8.65 3.13 6.02
C LEU A 133 -7.11 3.19 6.01
N LEU A 134 -6.47 4.21 5.45
CA LEU A 134 -5.03 4.48 5.54
C LEU A 134 -4.60 4.95 6.94
N ASN A 135 -5.53 5.25 7.86
CA ASN A 135 -5.24 5.45 9.28
C ASN A 135 -5.73 4.29 10.18
N GLN A 136 -6.68 3.49 9.71
CA GLN A 136 -7.38 2.44 10.45
C GLN A 136 -6.81 1.06 10.11
N TYR A 137 -6.34 0.81 8.88
CA TYR A 137 -5.38 -0.28 8.58
C TYR A 137 -4.11 -0.15 9.41
N TRP A 138 -3.81 1.03 9.94
CA TRP A 138 -2.69 1.25 10.86
C TRP A 138 -3.03 1.00 12.32
N ARG A 139 -4.32 1.01 12.67
CA ARG A 139 -4.81 0.39 13.91
C ARG A 139 -4.85 -1.12 13.75
N CYS A 140 -5.17 -1.64 12.56
CA CYS A 140 -5.09 -3.06 12.25
C CYS A 140 -3.65 -3.55 12.04
N LEU A 141 -2.67 -2.71 11.68
CA LEU A 141 -1.25 -3.08 11.67
C LEU A 141 -0.75 -3.37 13.10
N PHE A 142 -1.39 -2.74 14.10
CA PHE A 142 -1.22 -3.11 15.50
C PHE A 142 -1.77 -4.53 15.80
N ILE A 143 -2.80 -4.97 15.08
CA ILE A 143 -3.36 -6.34 15.13
C ILE A 143 -2.52 -7.30 14.25
N PHE A 144 -2.01 -6.84 13.12
CA PHE A 144 -1.21 -7.61 12.18
C PHE A 144 0.16 -7.97 12.76
N ILE A 145 0.73 -7.12 13.62
CA ILE A 145 1.93 -7.45 14.42
C ILE A 145 1.64 -8.56 15.43
N SER A 146 0.41 -8.70 15.94
CA SER A 146 -0.01 -9.85 16.77
C SER A 146 -0.30 -11.12 15.97
N LEU A 147 -0.48 -11.04 14.64
CA LEU A 147 -0.84 -12.19 13.80
C LEU A 147 0.35 -12.88 13.11
N ILE A 148 1.57 -12.32 13.15
CA ILE A 148 2.73 -12.97 12.51
C ILE A 148 3.34 -14.12 13.35
N SER A 149 2.62 -14.66 14.33
CA SER A 149 3.02 -15.87 15.06
C SER A 149 2.26 -17.13 14.67
N THR A 150 1.23 -17.03 13.81
CA THR A 150 0.54 -18.22 13.30
C THR A 150 0.25 -18.00 11.84
N GLY A 151 0.66 -18.93 10.98
CA GLY A 151 0.40 -18.88 9.55
C GLY A 151 -1.09 -19.05 9.20
N LEU A 152 -1.94 -18.12 9.66
CA LEU A 152 -3.34 -18.01 9.27
C LEU A 152 -3.51 -16.88 8.26
N GLN A 153 -4.00 -17.26 7.08
CA GLN A 153 -4.75 -16.36 6.21
C GLN A 153 -5.82 -15.65 7.03
N CYS A 154 -5.89 -14.32 6.90
CA CYS A 154 -6.96 -13.54 7.52
C CYS A 154 -8.29 -13.92 6.86
N ILE A 155 -9.12 -14.68 7.56
CA ILE A 155 -10.54 -14.83 7.28
C ILE A 155 -11.23 -13.70 8.04
N HIS A 156 -11.74 -12.68 7.34
CA HIS A 156 -12.80 -11.78 7.83
C HIS A 156 -13.84 -11.63 6.72
N GLY A 157 -15.09 -11.93 7.07
CA GLY A 157 -16.23 -12.10 6.18
C GLY A 157 -16.80 -10.81 5.62
N ASP A 158 -16.11 -10.25 4.62
CA ASP A 158 -16.73 -9.48 3.55
C ASP A 158 -15.92 -9.79 2.29
N GLU A 159 -16.50 -10.54 1.35
CA GLU A 159 -15.83 -10.94 0.09
C GLU A 159 -15.30 -9.75 -0.72
N LYS A 160 -15.71 -8.51 -0.39
CA LYS A 160 -15.23 -7.27 -1.00
C LYS A 160 -13.91 -6.73 -0.43
N PHE A 161 -13.49 -7.17 0.77
CA PHE A 161 -12.25 -6.71 1.43
C PHE A 161 -11.05 -7.65 1.25
N THR A 162 -11.26 -8.89 0.81
CA THR A 162 -10.20 -9.90 0.64
C THR A 162 -9.21 -9.56 -0.49
N ALA A 163 -9.59 -8.71 -1.45
CA ALA A 163 -8.70 -8.23 -2.50
C ALA A 163 -7.59 -7.28 -1.99
N TYR A 164 -7.82 -6.56 -0.88
CA TYR A 164 -6.86 -5.60 -0.32
C TYR A 164 -5.78 -6.26 0.55
N HIS A 165 -5.98 -7.52 0.96
CA HIS A 165 -5.01 -8.30 1.74
C HIS A 165 -3.81 -8.79 0.93
N GLN A 166 -3.77 -8.52 -0.38
CA GLN A 166 -2.58 -8.78 -1.19
C GLN A 166 -1.57 -7.62 -1.20
N ASN A 167 -1.84 -6.48 -0.57
CA ASN A 167 -0.94 -5.33 -0.64
C ASN A 167 0.32 -5.49 0.24
N ILE A 168 1.48 -5.64 -0.41
CA ILE A 168 2.79 -5.50 0.24
C ILE A 168 2.89 -4.06 0.79
N PRO A 169 3.03 -3.85 2.11
CA PRO A 169 3.20 -2.52 2.67
C PRO A 169 4.51 -1.91 2.17
N SER A 170 4.50 -0.61 1.88
CA SER A 170 5.69 0.07 1.37
C SER A 170 6.77 0.21 2.45
N GLN A 171 8.03 0.45 2.05
CA GLN A 171 9.12 0.64 3.02
C GLN A 171 8.82 1.77 4.02
N SER A 172 8.31 2.92 3.57
CA SER A 172 7.93 4.01 4.47
C SER A 172 6.73 3.66 5.35
N GLU A 173 5.80 2.83 4.86
CA GLU A 173 4.71 2.32 5.69
C GLU A 173 5.26 1.42 6.81
N ILE A 174 6.17 0.50 6.50
CA ILE A 174 6.83 -0.35 7.49
C ILE A 174 7.62 0.49 8.50
N ILE A 175 8.41 1.46 8.04
CA ILE A 175 9.21 2.33 8.91
C ILE A 175 8.33 3.16 9.83
N LYS A 176 7.28 3.80 9.31
CA LYS A 176 6.31 4.54 10.14
C LYS A 176 5.67 3.62 11.19
N ALA A 177 5.44 2.34 10.89
CA ALA A 177 4.88 1.40 11.85
C ALA A 177 5.87 1.09 12.97
N VAL A 178 7.11 0.82 12.59
CA VAL A 178 8.22 0.53 13.51
C VAL A 178 8.54 1.76 14.38
N THR A 179 8.38 2.98 13.87
CA THR A 179 8.54 4.20 14.69
C THR A 179 7.48 4.40 15.76
N ARG A 180 6.36 3.67 15.70
CA ARG A 180 5.34 3.68 16.78
C ARG A 180 5.71 2.75 17.92
N LEU A 181 6.73 1.90 17.75
CA LEU A 181 7.21 1.01 18.78
C LEU A 181 7.89 1.80 19.91
N PRO A 182 7.77 1.34 21.17
CA PRO A 182 8.30 2.08 22.31
C PRO A 182 9.81 2.27 22.19
N LYS A 183 10.25 3.53 22.33
CA LYS A 183 11.68 3.95 22.27
C LYS A 183 12.35 3.71 20.91
N VAL A 184 11.58 3.56 19.83
CA VAL A 184 12.08 3.41 18.47
C VAL A 184 11.74 4.65 17.64
N GLY A 185 12.72 5.54 17.43
CA GLY A 185 12.60 6.68 16.50
C GLY A 185 12.94 6.30 15.06
N LYS A 186 12.80 7.23 14.11
CA LYS A 186 13.01 6.99 12.66
C LYS A 186 14.35 6.32 12.32
N VAL A 187 15.44 6.81 12.90
CA VAL A 187 16.80 6.26 12.66
C VAL A 187 16.90 4.81 13.14
N LYS A 188 16.39 4.54 14.35
CA LYS A 188 16.36 3.19 14.93
C LYS A 188 15.43 2.26 14.15
N ALA A 189 14.31 2.76 13.65
CA ALA A 189 13.38 1.99 12.84
C ALA A 189 14.03 1.51 11.53
N LEU A 190 14.77 2.39 10.86
CA LEU A 190 15.53 2.03 9.65
C LEU A 190 16.57 0.95 9.95
N ALA A 191 17.43 1.16 10.96
CA ALA A 191 18.46 0.20 11.32
C ALA A 191 17.88 -1.18 11.73
N LEU A 192 16.75 -1.19 12.46
CA LEU A 192 16.06 -2.43 12.81
C LEU A 192 15.53 -3.15 11.56
N MET A 193 14.95 -2.42 10.60
CA MET A 193 14.44 -3.03 9.38
C MET A 193 15.55 -3.49 8.44
N GLU A 194 16.69 -2.80 8.40
CA GLU A 194 17.89 -3.25 7.68
C GLU A 194 18.45 -4.56 8.25
N ARG A 195 18.49 -4.71 9.59
CA ARG A 195 18.99 -5.94 10.22
C ARG A 195 18.02 -7.11 10.14
N PHE A 196 16.75 -6.88 10.43
CA PHE A 196 15.78 -7.97 10.65
C PHE A 196 14.88 -8.23 9.44
N GLY A 197 14.72 -7.28 8.53
CA GLY A 197 13.96 -7.41 7.29
C GLY A 197 12.43 -7.50 7.44
N SER A 198 11.91 -7.80 8.63
CA SER A 198 10.47 -7.78 8.90
C SER A 198 10.18 -7.57 10.39
N ILE A 199 8.96 -7.06 10.69
CA ILE A 199 8.50 -6.90 12.08
C ILE A 199 8.36 -8.27 12.77
N ALA A 200 8.05 -9.32 12.02
CA ALA A 200 7.97 -10.68 12.55
C ALA A 200 9.33 -11.19 13.04
N ARG A 201 10.37 -11.05 12.22
CA ARG A 201 11.74 -11.41 12.61
C ARG A 201 12.23 -10.55 13.77
N LEU A 202 11.91 -9.25 13.77
CA LEU A 202 12.21 -8.37 14.90
C LEU A 202 11.50 -8.81 16.19
N SER A 203 10.23 -9.20 16.12
CA SER A 203 9.45 -9.67 17.27
C SER A 203 10.03 -10.97 17.85
N ASN A 204 10.52 -11.87 16.98
CA ASN A 204 11.10 -13.15 17.38
C ASN A 204 12.57 -13.05 17.82
N ALA A 205 13.31 -12.03 17.40
CA ALA A 205 14.71 -11.82 17.76
C ALA A 205 14.95 -11.72 19.28
N SER A 206 16.14 -12.14 19.73
CA SER A 206 16.54 -12.07 21.13
C SER A 206 16.75 -10.63 21.60
N VAL A 207 16.71 -10.42 22.92
CA VAL A 207 16.98 -9.09 23.50
C VAL A 207 18.40 -8.62 23.18
N ALA A 208 19.36 -9.55 23.08
CA ALA A 208 20.75 -9.24 22.75
C ALA A 208 20.87 -8.71 21.31
N GLU A 209 20.31 -9.41 20.32
CA GLU A 209 20.34 -8.99 18.91
C GLU A 209 19.66 -7.64 18.69
N ILE A 210 18.56 -7.37 19.40
CA ILE A 210 17.88 -6.06 19.33
C ILE A 210 18.72 -4.97 20.02
N ALA A 211 19.41 -5.31 21.12
CA ALA A 211 20.22 -4.39 21.89
C ALA A 211 21.43 -3.85 21.11
N GLU A 212 21.98 -4.61 20.16
CA GLU A 212 23.03 -4.16 19.23
C GLU A 212 22.63 -2.87 18.49
N ILE A 213 21.34 -2.66 18.24
CA ILE A 213 20.84 -1.54 17.43
C ILE A 213 20.27 -0.41 18.30
N ILE A 214 19.45 -0.76 19.31
CA ILE A 214 18.69 0.25 20.07
C ILE A 214 19.11 0.40 21.53
N GLY A 215 20.11 -0.37 21.96
CA GLY A 215 20.62 -0.44 23.33
C GLY A 215 19.77 -1.34 24.24
N HIS A 216 20.42 -1.98 25.21
CA HIS A 216 19.81 -2.98 26.10
C HIS A 216 18.51 -2.53 26.78
N SER A 217 18.47 -1.30 27.33
CA SER A 217 17.30 -0.77 28.03
C SER A 217 16.09 -0.60 27.10
N SER A 218 16.32 -0.19 25.85
CA SER A 218 15.26 -0.05 24.85
C SER A 218 14.81 -1.43 24.35
N ALA A 219 15.76 -2.35 24.12
CA ALA A 219 15.49 -3.71 23.67
C ALA A 219 14.61 -4.50 24.66
N LYS A 220 14.89 -4.41 25.96
CA LYS A 220 14.04 -5.02 27.00
C LYS A 220 12.60 -4.49 26.98
N LYS A 221 12.43 -3.16 26.86
CA LYS A 221 11.10 -2.52 26.79
C LYS A 221 10.35 -2.93 25.52
N LEU A 222 11.05 -3.01 24.40
CA LEU A 222 10.49 -3.44 23.13
C LEU A 222 10.05 -4.91 23.16
N LYS A 223 10.88 -5.81 23.69
CA LYS A 223 10.53 -7.23 23.82
C LYS A 223 9.34 -7.44 24.75
N LYS A 224 9.28 -6.72 25.87
CA LYS A 224 8.13 -6.74 26.79
C LYS A 224 6.84 -6.28 26.11
N PHE A 225 6.93 -5.29 25.20
CA PHE A 225 5.79 -4.84 24.40
C PHE A 225 5.27 -5.96 23.48
N PHE A 226 6.15 -6.63 22.72
CA PHE A 226 5.77 -7.74 21.85
C PHE A 226 5.19 -8.95 22.60
N MET A 227 5.71 -9.26 23.79
CA MET A 227 5.15 -10.33 24.62
C MET A 227 3.73 -9.99 25.10
N ARG A 228 3.50 -8.74 25.53
CA ARG A 228 2.19 -8.30 26.04
C ARG A 228 1.09 -8.31 24.98
N SER A 229 1.44 -8.08 23.71
CA SER A 229 0.51 -8.20 22.57
C SER A 229 0.19 -9.65 22.19
N ASN A 230 1.01 -10.62 22.58
CA ASN A 230 0.74 -12.04 22.35
C ASN A 230 -0.21 -12.63 23.41
N TYR A 231 -0.10 -12.20 24.68
CA TYR A 231 -0.95 -12.68 25.79
C TYR A 231 -2.44 -12.28 25.66
N THR A 232 -2.76 -11.19 24.96
CA THR A 232 -4.15 -10.77 24.74
C THR A 232 -4.90 -11.64 23.74
N THR A 233 -4.19 -12.41 22.91
CA THR A 233 -4.80 -13.23 21.86
C THR A 233 -5.23 -14.61 22.38
N GLU A 234 -4.56 -15.15 23.40
CA GLU A 234 -4.89 -16.47 23.98
C GLU A 234 -6.09 -16.44 24.94
N ARG A 235 -6.50 -15.26 25.44
CA ARG A 235 -7.62 -15.14 26.40
C ARG A 235 -9.00 -14.96 25.74
N ASN A 236 -9.04 -14.84 24.41
CA ASN A 236 -10.26 -14.72 23.59
C ASN A 236 -10.48 -15.94 22.67
N ARG A 237 -9.89 -17.09 23.00
CA ARG A 237 -10.24 -18.39 22.42
C ARG A 237 -11.05 -19.20 23.41
#